data_AF-A0A8H5G1M0-F1
#
_entry.id   AF-A0A8H5G1M0-F1
#
_cell.length_a   1.000
_cell.length_b   1.000
_cell.length_c   1.000
_cell.angle_alpha   90.00
_cell.angle_beta   90.00
_cell.angle_gamma   90.00
#
_symmetry.space_group_name_H-M   'P 1'
#
loop_
_entity.id
_entity.type
_entity.pdbx_description
1 polymer ?
#
loop_
_entity_poly.entity_id
_entity_poly.type
_entity_poly.pdbx_seq_one_letter_code
_entity_poly.pdbx_strand_id
1 'polypeptide(L)'
;MTYSANSCILRDINRTEHVKTYESGKTSTYKSKGIMENTRPSMISSVLYLLLPGTAALLLFTLSSGLRRRSLSFLRGPPSPSFILGHEHVLMNQAESSILERQWTKEYGTVYKVAGALGEETLIVADPLALQRILHTGGYNYPRTLDERATIKRMFGKGIVCAEAANVFQGEVHQRQRRNLNPAFSATQLKSFLALFQKHSQRLIQTWKDDLSSGDTTKVSTSKVYDLVAWIPRVTHQEKPQIQLHAICT
;
A
#
# COMPACT_ATOMS: atom_id res chain seq x y z
N MET A 1 -9.01 1.32 2.79
CA MET A 1 -8.87 0.07 3.56
C MET A 1 -9.52 -1.09 2.79
N THR A 2 -8.94 -1.52 1.66
CA THR A 2 -9.54 -2.46 0.66
C THR A 2 -8.97 -3.90 0.63
N TYR A 3 -9.41 -4.83 1.49
CA TYR A 3 -8.89 -6.22 1.53
C TYR A 3 -9.04 -7.01 0.21
N SER A 4 -7.97 -7.09 -0.56
CA SER A 4 -7.80 -8.08 -1.65
C SER A 4 -6.87 -9.21 -1.22
N ALA A 5 -7.41 -10.40 -1.03
CA ALA A 5 -6.63 -11.63 -1.00
C ALA A 5 -6.50 -12.16 -2.43
N ASN A 6 -5.29 -12.16 -2.98
CA ASN A 6 -4.87 -13.00 -4.11
C ASN A 6 -3.35 -13.29 -4.08
N SER A 7 -3.05 -14.56 -3.79
CA SER A 7 -2.04 -15.42 -4.42
C SER A 7 -0.73 -14.78 -4.92
N CYS A 8 0.35 -15.00 -4.17
CA CYS A 8 1.72 -14.89 -4.68
C CYS A 8 2.41 -16.25 -4.50
N ILE A 9 2.24 -17.13 -5.50
CA ILE A 9 3.12 -18.28 -5.71
C ILE A 9 4.16 -17.81 -6.72
N LEU A 10 5.33 -17.42 -6.23
CA LEU A 10 6.54 -17.34 -7.05
C LEU A 10 7.44 -18.50 -6.64
N ARG A 11 7.56 -19.44 -7.59
CA ARG A 11 8.43 -20.60 -7.55
C ARG A 11 9.72 -20.18 -8.23
N ASP A 12 10.80 -20.07 -7.47
CA ASP A 12 12.14 -19.87 -8.03
C ASP A 12 13.18 -20.45 -7.07
N ILE A 13 13.59 -21.70 -7.30
CA ILE A 13 14.89 -22.20 -6.86
C ILE A 13 15.41 -23.12 -7.96
N ASN A 14 16.29 -22.57 -8.77
CA ASN A 14 17.26 -23.29 -9.57
C ASN A 14 18.45 -23.60 -8.63
N ARG A 15 18.71 -24.88 -8.31
CA ARG A 15 20.02 -25.32 -7.80
C ARG A 15 20.26 -26.77 -8.18
N THR A 16 21.19 -26.90 -9.11
CA THR A 16 21.93 -28.09 -9.54
C THR A 16 22.54 -28.85 -8.37
N GLU A 17 22.47 -30.19 -8.42
CA GLU A 17 23.64 -31.04 -8.20
C GLU A 17 23.45 -32.44 -8.81
N HIS A 18 24.44 -32.83 -9.59
CA HIS A 18 24.67 -34.15 -10.18
C HIS A 18 25.10 -35.16 -9.12
N VAL A 19 24.69 -36.43 -9.23
CA VAL A 19 25.58 -37.62 -9.14
C VAL A 19 24.87 -38.82 -9.81
N LYS A 20 25.63 -39.50 -10.69
CA LYS A 20 25.33 -40.73 -11.45
C LYS A 20 25.38 -41.96 -10.52
N THR A 21 24.74 -43.10 -10.77
CA THR A 21 25.29 -44.20 -11.61
C THR A 21 24.43 -45.49 -11.53
N TYR A 22 24.23 -46.15 -12.69
CA TYR A 22 24.17 -47.61 -13.03
C TYR A 22 23.12 -48.52 -12.31
N GLU A 23 22.47 -49.53 -12.93
CA GLU A 23 22.91 -50.48 -13.97
C GLU A 23 21.72 -51.27 -14.61
N SER A 24 21.94 -51.68 -15.88
CA SER A 24 21.55 -52.94 -16.55
C SER A 24 20.10 -53.47 -16.58
N GLY A 25 19.59 -53.75 -17.79
CA GLY A 25 18.82 -54.99 -17.98
C GLY A 25 17.77 -55.08 -19.11
N LYS A 26 18.25 -55.36 -20.34
CA LYS A 26 17.67 -56.31 -21.33
C LYS A 26 16.40 -56.00 -22.16
N THR A 27 16.68 -55.93 -23.48
CA THR A 27 16.08 -56.63 -24.63
C THR A 27 14.61 -56.41 -25.04
N SER A 28 14.48 -55.61 -26.10
CA SER A 28 13.68 -55.79 -27.32
C SER A 28 12.80 -57.04 -27.45
N THR A 29 11.50 -56.81 -27.62
CA THR A 29 10.63 -57.65 -28.47
C THR A 29 9.78 -56.75 -29.35
N TYR A 30 10.06 -56.78 -30.65
CA TYR A 30 9.31 -56.10 -31.70
C TYR A 30 8.03 -56.90 -31.99
N LYS A 31 6.85 -56.35 -31.67
CA LYS A 31 5.56 -56.91 -32.11
C LYS A 31 4.81 -55.88 -32.93
N SER A 32 4.92 -56.06 -34.24
CA SER A 32 4.10 -55.44 -35.27
C SER A 32 2.64 -55.88 -35.15
N LYS A 33 1.72 -54.91 -35.14
CA LYS A 33 0.47 -54.84 -35.93
C LYS A 33 -0.56 -53.96 -35.23
N GLY A 34 -1.10 -52.98 -35.97
CA GLY A 34 -2.31 -52.28 -35.55
C GLY A 34 -2.43 -50.87 -36.11
N ILE A 35 -2.72 -50.78 -37.40
CA ILE A 35 -3.65 -49.82 -38.04
C ILE A 35 -3.63 -48.39 -37.48
N MET A 36 -3.08 -47.49 -38.28
CA MET A 36 -3.21 -46.05 -38.13
C MET A 36 -4.68 -45.63 -38.16
N GLU A 37 -5.23 -45.26 -37.02
CA GLU A 37 -6.41 -44.40 -36.95
C GLU A 37 -5.93 -43.02 -36.46
N ASN A 38 -5.60 -42.18 -37.43
CA ASN A 38 -5.23 -40.77 -37.24
C ASN A 38 -6.50 -39.98 -36.90
N THR A 39 -6.98 -40.09 -35.66
CA THR A 39 -8.04 -39.21 -35.15
C THR A 39 -7.40 -37.86 -34.85
N ARG A 40 -7.43 -36.93 -35.82
CA ARG A 40 -7.14 -35.52 -35.57
C ARG A 40 -8.04 -35.09 -34.41
N PRO A 41 -7.51 -34.68 -33.23
CA PRO A 41 -8.38 -34.12 -32.20
C PRO A 41 -9.06 -32.92 -32.84
N SER A 42 -10.39 -32.98 -32.94
CA SER A 42 -11.15 -31.88 -33.49
C SER A 42 -10.77 -30.63 -32.71
N MET A 43 -10.50 -29.53 -33.41
CA MET A 43 -10.18 -28.22 -32.81
C MET A 43 -11.19 -27.82 -31.71
N ILE A 44 -12.40 -28.39 -31.77
CA ILE A 44 -13.49 -28.23 -30.82
C ILE A 44 -13.17 -28.83 -29.44
N SER A 45 -12.52 -29.98 -29.37
CA SER A 45 -12.18 -30.67 -28.11
C SER A 45 -11.16 -29.86 -27.30
N SER A 46 -10.09 -29.37 -27.95
CA SER A 46 -9.07 -28.54 -27.33
C SER A 46 -9.60 -27.18 -26.87
N VAL A 47 -10.55 -26.58 -27.61
CA VAL A 47 -11.23 -25.35 -27.19
C VAL A 47 -12.12 -25.59 -25.97
N LEU A 48 -12.83 -26.73 -25.90
CA LEU A 48 -13.68 -27.09 -24.76
C LEU A 48 -12.86 -27.28 -23.47
N TYR A 49 -11.68 -27.90 -23.56
CA TYR A 49 -10.75 -28.06 -22.44
C TYR A 49 -10.14 -26.75 -21.93
N LEU A 50 -10.10 -25.70 -22.75
CA LEU A 50 -9.66 -24.36 -22.33
C LEU A 50 -10.81 -23.51 -21.77
N LEU A 51 -12.03 -23.68 -22.26
CA LEU A 51 -13.21 -22.96 -21.77
C LEU A 51 -13.67 -23.47 -20.39
N LEU A 52 -13.60 -24.77 -20.12
CA LEU A 52 -13.98 -25.37 -18.83
C LEU A 52 -13.23 -24.81 -17.59
N PRO A 53 -11.89 -24.70 -17.58
CA PRO A 53 -11.18 -24.09 -16.45
C PRO A 53 -11.42 -22.57 -16.38
N GLY A 54 -11.62 -21.90 -17.51
CA GLY A 54 -11.96 -20.48 -17.54
C GLY A 54 -13.34 -20.18 -16.93
N THR A 55 -14.36 -20.97 -17.28
CA THR A 55 -15.71 -20.85 -16.70
C THR A 55 -15.73 -21.31 -15.25
N ALA A 56 -15.00 -22.37 -14.88
CA ALA A 56 -14.87 -22.79 -13.49
C ALA A 56 -14.16 -21.73 -12.62
N ALA A 57 -13.09 -21.11 -13.12
CA ALA A 57 -12.41 -20.00 -12.44
C ALA A 57 -13.33 -18.78 -12.31
N LEU A 58 -14.12 -18.46 -13.34
CA LEU A 58 -15.07 -17.36 -13.31
C LEU A 58 -16.22 -17.62 -12.33
N LEU A 59 -16.73 -18.85 -12.27
CA LEU A 59 -17.73 -19.25 -11.27
C LEU A 59 -17.18 -19.24 -9.85
N LEU A 60 -15.96 -19.73 -9.62
CA LEU A 60 -15.29 -19.63 -8.32
C LEU A 60 -15.03 -18.18 -7.93
N PHE A 61 -14.70 -17.31 -8.88
CA PHE A 61 -14.52 -15.88 -8.65
C PHE A 61 -15.84 -15.18 -8.30
N THR A 62 -16.94 -15.47 -9.01
CA THR A 62 -18.25 -14.88 -8.71
C THR A 62 -18.84 -15.41 -7.40
N LEU A 63 -18.64 -16.69 -7.08
CA LEU A 63 -19.03 -17.27 -5.80
C LEU A 63 -18.21 -16.69 -4.64
N SER A 64 -16.89 -16.61 -4.79
CA SER A 64 -16.01 -16.06 -3.74
C SER A 64 -16.24 -14.56 -3.53
N SER A 65 -16.42 -13.78 -4.59
CA SER A 65 -16.79 -12.36 -4.48
C SER A 65 -18.20 -12.18 -3.88
N GLY A 66 -19.16 -13.03 -4.25
CA GLY A 66 -20.51 -13.05 -3.66
C GLY A 66 -20.51 -13.41 -2.17
N LEU A 67 -19.68 -14.36 -1.74
CA LEU A 67 -19.51 -14.73 -0.32
C LEU A 67 -18.82 -13.61 0.47
N ARG A 68 -17.77 -12.98 -0.08
CA ARG A 68 -17.12 -11.82 0.55
C ARG A 68 -18.10 -10.65 0.74
N ARG A 69 -18.96 -10.38 -0.24
CA ARG A 69 -20.06 -9.39 -0.18
C ARG A 69 -21.17 -9.72 0.82
N ARG A 70 -21.23 -10.94 1.34
CA ARG A 70 -22.23 -11.33 2.35
C ARG A 70 -21.70 -11.20 3.77
N SER A 71 -20.38 -11.17 3.96
CA SER A 71 -19.74 -11.09 5.27
C SER A 71 -20.15 -9.82 6.03
N LEU A 72 -20.31 -8.69 5.34
CA LEU A 72 -20.72 -7.41 5.95
C LEU A 72 -22.21 -7.09 5.72
N SER A 73 -23.02 -8.06 5.30
CA SER A 73 -24.44 -7.83 5.00
C SER A 73 -25.27 -7.35 6.20
N PHE A 74 -24.82 -7.62 7.42
CA PHE A 74 -25.46 -7.20 8.66
C PHE A 74 -25.24 -5.71 9.00
N LEU A 75 -24.27 -5.05 8.36
CA LEU A 75 -23.96 -3.64 8.60
C LEU A 75 -24.72 -2.73 7.64
N ARG A 76 -25.23 -1.63 8.18
CA ARG A 76 -25.81 -0.53 7.40
C ARG A 76 -24.69 0.25 6.70
N GLY A 77 -25.03 0.88 5.59
CA GLY A 77 -24.10 1.71 4.82
C GLY A 77 -24.80 2.44 3.67
N PRO A 78 -24.15 3.47 3.10
CA PRO A 78 -24.69 4.22 1.98
C PRO A 78 -24.86 3.34 0.73
N PRO A 79 -25.89 3.63 -0.11
CA PRO A 79 -26.09 2.92 -1.37
C PRO A 79 -24.93 3.20 -2.33
N SER A 80 -24.42 2.15 -2.98
CA SER A 80 -23.28 2.26 -3.90
C SER A 80 -23.64 3.07 -5.15
N PRO A 81 -22.92 4.15 -5.49
CA PRO A 81 -23.23 4.96 -6.68
C PRO A 81 -22.83 4.26 -7.99
N SER A 82 -21.81 3.40 -7.97
CA SER A 82 -21.39 2.62 -9.12
C SER A 82 -20.79 1.28 -8.70
N PHE A 83 -20.89 0.26 -9.54
CA PHE A 83 -20.29 -1.06 -9.29
C PHE A 83 -18.76 -1.06 -9.51
N ILE A 84 -18.28 -0.29 -10.47
CA ILE A 84 -16.88 -0.33 -10.91
C ILE A 84 -15.98 0.45 -9.95
N LEU A 85 -16.32 1.69 -9.61
CA LEU A 85 -15.52 2.54 -8.69
C LEU A 85 -16.11 2.60 -7.27
N GLY A 86 -17.35 2.15 -7.04
CA GLY A 86 -17.96 2.27 -5.72
C GLY A 86 -17.98 3.72 -5.23
N HIS A 87 -17.64 3.92 -3.96
CA HIS A 87 -17.47 5.23 -3.33
C HIS A 87 -16.06 5.78 -3.47
N GLU A 88 -15.11 5.04 -4.02
CA GLU A 88 -13.70 5.46 -4.10
C GLU A 88 -13.56 6.77 -4.88
N HIS A 89 -14.24 6.88 -6.03
CA HIS A 89 -14.28 8.12 -6.81
C HIS A 89 -14.81 9.31 -6.01
N VAL A 90 -15.87 9.10 -5.24
CA VAL A 90 -16.54 10.15 -4.49
C VAL A 90 -15.68 10.60 -3.31
N LEU A 91 -15.01 9.66 -2.65
CA LEU A 91 -14.07 9.93 -1.56
C LEU A 91 -12.81 10.65 -2.04
N MET A 92 -12.28 10.30 -3.21
CA MET A 92 -11.07 10.92 -3.77
C MET A 92 -11.30 12.34 -4.31
N ASN A 93 -12.52 12.65 -4.78
CA ASN A 93 -12.86 13.95 -5.37
C ASN A 93 -13.50 14.94 -4.38
N GLN A 94 -13.42 14.67 -3.07
CA GLN A 94 -13.95 15.61 -2.08
C GLN A 94 -13.06 16.86 -1.99
N ALA A 95 -13.67 18.04 -1.96
CA ALA A 95 -12.97 19.29 -1.71
C ALA A 95 -12.34 19.33 -0.30
N GLU A 96 -13.04 18.76 0.68
CA GLU A 96 -12.55 18.59 2.04
C GLU A 96 -12.70 17.12 2.45
N SER A 97 -11.59 16.49 2.82
CA SER A 97 -11.60 15.12 3.31
C SER A 97 -12.41 15.01 4.61
N SER A 98 -13.10 13.89 4.81
CA SER A 98 -13.86 13.54 6.03
C SER A 98 -15.29 14.10 6.13
N ILE A 99 -15.77 14.91 5.19
CA ILE A 99 -17.15 15.42 5.25
C ILE A 99 -18.15 14.27 5.13
N LEU A 100 -18.02 13.44 4.09
CA LEU A 100 -18.98 12.35 3.84
C LEU A 100 -18.87 11.28 4.92
N GLU A 101 -17.66 10.97 5.35
CA GLU A 101 -17.40 10.02 6.42
C GLU A 101 -18.06 10.48 7.72
N ARG A 102 -17.99 11.77 8.04
CA ARG A 102 -18.66 12.34 9.21
C ARG A 102 -20.19 12.29 9.08
N GLN A 103 -20.73 12.55 7.89
CA GLN A 103 -22.17 12.45 7.63
C GLN A 103 -22.65 11.00 7.79
N TRP A 104 -21.95 10.04 7.17
CA TRP A 104 -22.27 8.62 7.28
C TRP A 104 -22.10 8.09 8.70
N THR A 105 -21.09 8.56 9.44
CA THR A 105 -20.93 8.21 10.85
C THR A 105 -22.12 8.68 11.70
N LYS A 106 -22.69 9.86 11.39
CA LYS A 106 -23.90 10.36 12.07
C LYS A 106 -25.15 9.57 11.70
N GLU A 107 -25.26 9.11 10.45
CA GLU A 107 -26.45 8.45 9.92
C GLU A 107 -26.50 6.94 10.21
N TYR A 108 -25.36 6.25 10.02
CA TYR A 108 -25.24 4.79 10.12
C TYR A 108 -24.59 4.34 11.43
N GLY A 109 -23.96 5.26 12.17
CA GLY A 109 -23.31 4.99 13.45
C GLY A 109 -21.79 4.85 13.34
N THR A 110 -21.17 4.38 14.42
CA THR A 110 -19.71 4.28 14.57
C THR A 110 -19.07 3.17 13.73
N VAL A 111 -19.86 2.23 13.21
CA VAL A 111 -19.38 1.13 12.36
C VAL A 111 -20.36 0.96 11.21
N TYR A 112 -19.86 1.13 9.98
CA TYR A 112 -20.67 1.04 8.77
C TYR A 112 -19.86 0.48 7.61
N LYS A 113 -20.55 -0.02 6.59
CA LYS A 113 -19.91 -0.52 5.37
C LYS A 113 -19.97 0.50 4.24
N VAL A 114 -18.98 0.48 3.37
CA VAL A 114 -18.90 1.31 2.17
C VAL A 114 -18.53 0.44 0.99
N ALA A 115 -19.16 0.64 -0.17
CA ALA A 115 -18.78 -0.07 -1.39
C ALA A 115 -17.47 0.49 -1.96
N GLY A 116 -16.46 -0.35 -2.14
CA GLY A 116 -15.23 -0.09 -2.87
C GLY A 116 -15.33 -0.47 -4.35
N ALA A 117 -14.20 -0.41 -5.06
CA ALA A 117 -14.15 -0.78 -6.47
C ALA A 117 -14.48 -2.27 -6.70
N LEU A 118 -15.02 -2.58 -7.88
CA LEU A 118 -15.39 -3.94 -8.32
C LEU A 118 -16.34 -4.68 -7.36
N GLY A 119 -17.18 -3.92 -6.65
CA GLY A 119 -18.11 -4.41 -5.64
C GLY A 119 -17.42 -5.06 -4.43
N GLU A 120 -16.24 -4.59 -4.07
CA GLU A 120 -15.64 -4.84 -2.77
C GLU A 120 -16.46 -4.14 -1.67
N GLU A 121 -16.56 -4.72 -0.48
CA GLU A 121 -17.16 -4.05 0.68
C GLU A 121 -16.06 -3.72 1.69
N THR A 122 -15.94 -2.44 2.02
CA THR A 122 -14.98 -1.91 3.00
C THR A 122 -15.68 -1.57 4.30
N LEU A 123 -15.12 -2.02 5.41
CA LEU A 123 -15.58 -1.67 6.76
C LEU A 123 -14.95 -0.36 7.21
N ILE A 124 -15.77 0.60 7.64
CA ILE A 124 -15.32 1.82 8.30
C ILE A 124 -15.63 1.73 9.79
N VAL A 125 -14.62 2.01 10.61
CA VAL A 125 -14.69 1.94 12.08
C VAL A 125 -14.28 3.29 12.65
N ALA A 126 -15.18 3.91 13.40
CA ALA A 126 -14.98 5.18 14.10
C ALA A 126 -15.07 5.04 15.63
N ASP A 127 -15.26 3.83 16.15
CA ASP A 127 -15.27 3.58 17.60
C ASP A 127 -13.83 3.61 18.18
N PRO A 128 -13.54 4.46 19.18
CA PRO A 128 -12.21 4.54 19.78
C PRO A 128 -11.73 3.22 20.40
N LEU A 129 -12.61 2.41 20.99
CA LEU A 129 -12.21 1.13 21.60
C LEU A 129 -11.83 0.10 20.53
N ALA A 130 -12.61 0.01 19.46
CA ALA A 130 -12.28 -0.80 18.30
C ALA A 130 -10.97 -0.33 17.64
N LEU A 131 -10.80 0.98 17.43
CA LEU A 131 -9.58 1.55 16.87
C LEU A 131 -8.35 1.26 17.72
N GLN A 132 -8.45 1.37 19.04
CA GLN A 132 -7.34 1.01 19.93
C GLN A 132 -6.96 -0.47 19.75
N ARG A 133 -7.93 -1.38 19.71
CA ARG A 133 -7.66 -2.81 19.49
C ARG A 133 -7.02 -3.08 18.13
N ILE A 134 -7.51 -2.44 17.07
CA ILE A 134 -7.02 -2.63 15.69
C ILE A 134 -5.62 -2.05 15.53
N LEU A 135 -5.41 -0.80 15.94
CA LEU A 135 -4.17 -0.04 15.68
C LEU A 135 -3.05 -0.35 16.67
N HIS A 136 -3.38 -0.63 17.94
CA HIS A 136 -2.37 -0.84 18.98
C HIS A 136 -2.10 -2.32 19.26
N THR A 137 -3.14 -3.07 19.64
CA THR A 137 -2.98 -4.47 20.07
C THR A 137 -2.87 -5.44 18.89
N GLY A 138 -3.59 -5.17 17.81
CA GLY A 138 -3.75 -6.06 16.67
C GLY A 138 -3.04 -5.60 15.40
N GLY A 139 -2.11 -4.65 15.45
CA GLY A 139 -1.56 -4.00 14.25
C GLY A 139 -1.04 -4.95 13.17
N TYR A 140 -0.46 -6.10 13.56
CA TYR A 140 0.02 -7.13 12.62
C TYR A 140 -1.05 -8.15 12.19
N ASN A 141 -2.18 -8.22 12.91
CA ASN A 141 -3.32 -9.08 12.59
C ASN A 141 -4.23 -8.48 11.52
N TYR A 142 -4.13 -7.16 11.29
CA TYR A 142 -4.92 -6.42 10.31
C TYR A 142 -4.01 -5.90 9.18
N PRO A 143 -3.64 -6.76 8.22
CA PRO A 143 -2.77 -6.36 7.13
C PRO A 143 -3.38 -5.22 6.29
N ARG A 144 -2.54 -4.23 5.93
CA ARG A 144 -2.86 -3.28 4.85
C ARG A 144 -3.21 -4.01 3.58
N THR A 145 -3.86 -3.32 2.66
CA THR A 145 -4.47 -3.99 1.54
C THR A 145 -3.60 -3.99 0.29
N LEU A 146 -3.77 -4.94 -0.63
CA LEU A 146 -2.79 -5.11 -1.73
C LEU A 146 -2.59 -3.83 -2.55
N ASP A 147 -3.67 -3.07 -2.78
CA ASP A 147 -3.59 -1.81 -3.50
C ASP A 147 -2.83 -0.74 -2.69
N GLU A 148 -3.19 -0.53 -1.42
CA GLU A 148 -2.48 0.37 -0.51
C GLU A 148 -0.98 0.02 -0.43
N ARG A 149 -0.66 -1.28 -0.35
CA ARG A 149 0.72 -1.78 -0.31
C ARG A 149 1.47 -1.47 -1.60
N ALA A 150 0.84 -1.66 -2.76
CA ALA A 150 1.43 -1.36 -4.05
C ALA A 150 1.68 0.14 -4.20
N THR A 151 0.73 0.97 -3.77
CA THR A 151 0.83 2.43 -3.80
C THR A 151 1.94 2.93 -2.88
N ILE A 152 2.00 2.47 -1.63
CA ILE A 152 3.07 2.83 -0.69
C ILE A 152 4.43 2.37 -1.24
N LYS A 153 4.52 1.17 -1.83
CA LYS A 153 5.76 0.68 -2.45
C LYS A 153 6.20 1.49 -3.65
N ARG A 154 5.26 2.00 -4.46
CA ARG A 154 5.56 2.90 -5.59
C ARG A 154 6.04 4.26 -5.12
N MET A 155 5.43 4.82 -4.07
CA MET A 155 5.77 6.14 -3.54
C MET A 155 7.07 6.15 -2.73
N PHE A 156 7.26 5.17 -1.84
CA PHE A 156 8.33 5.15 -0.84
C PHE A 156 9.38 4.04 -1.05
N GLY A 157 9.21 3.19 -2.07
CA GLY A 157 10.11 2.08 -2.34
C GLY A 157 10.07 0.98 -1.27
N LYS A 158 11.10 0.14 -1.22
CA LYS A 158 11.25 -0.90 -0.18
C LYS A 158 11.86 -0.28 1.08
N GLY A 159 11.03 0.27 1.97
CA GLY A 159 11.45 0.88 3.23
C GLY A 159 10.59 0.46 4.42
N ILE A 160 10.77 1.13 5.57
CA ILE A 160 10.05 0.83 6.82
C ILE A 160 8.52 0.88 6.66
N VAL A 161 8.02 1.84 5.87
CA VAL A 161 6.59 2.00 5.58
C VAL A 161 6.01 0.82 4.79
N CYS A 162 6.86 0.12 4.02
CA CYS A 162 6.50 -1.06 3.25
C CYS A 162 6.84 -2.38 3.96
N ALA A 163 7.59 -2.36 5.06
CA ALA A 163 7.98 -3.59 5.76
C ALA A 163 6.79 -4.28 6.44
N GLU A 164 5.74 -3.53 6.78
CA GLU A 164 4.48 -4.06 7.31
C GLU A 164 3.59 -4.71 6.23
N ALA A 165 3.86 -4.42 4.96
CA ALA A 165 2.98 -4.67 3.83
C ALA A 165 3.16 -6.05 3.18
N ALA A 166 3.97 -6.95 3.73
CA ALA A 166 4.25 -8.23 3.10
C ALA A 166 4.19 -9.38 4.10
N ASN A 167 2.96 -9.76 4.45
CA ASN A 167 2.60 -11.01 5.13
C ASN A 167 2.92 -11.04 6.63
N VAL A 168 2.18 -11.92 7.34
CA VAL A 168 2.28 -12.18 8.80
C VAL A 168 3.72 -12.45 9.26
N PHE A 169 4.58 -12.96 8.37
CA PHE A 169 5.99 -13.26 8.64
C PHE A 169 6.95 -12.04 8.60
N GLN A 170 6.54 -10.84 8.17
CA GLN A 170 7.44 -9.68 8.04
C GLN A 170 7.25 -8.59 9.12
N GLY A 171 6.39 -8.83 10.11
CA GLY A 171 6.28 -7.95 11.27
C GLY A 171 7.61 -7.73 12.00
N GLU A 172 8.48 -8.74 12.00
CA GLU A 172 9.84 -8.68 12.54
C GLU A 172 10.75 -7.71 11.77
N VAL A 173 10.61 -7.61 10.45
CA VAL A 173 11.42 -6.69 9.63
C VAL A 173 11.07 -5.25 9.97
N HIS A 174 9.77 -4.95 10.05
CA HIS A 174 9.30 -3.63 10.49
C HIS A 174 9.79 -3.32 11.92
N GLN A 175 9.64 -4.26 12.85
CA GLN A 175 10.07 -4.10 14.24
C GLN A 175 11.58 -3.86 14.35
N ARG A 176 12.39 -4.62 13.60
CA ARG A 176 13.85 -4.45 13.56
C ARG A 176 14.26 -3.10 13.00
N GLN A 177 13.66 -2.68 11.88
CA GLN A 177 13.94 -1.37 11.28
C GLN A 177 13.54 -0.24 12.24
N ARG A 178 12.37 -0.34 12.88
CA ARG A 178 11.93 0.63 13.88
C ARG A 178 12.85 0.67 15.09
N ARG A 179 13.31 -0.48 15.59
CA ARG A 179 14.27 -0.58 16.70
C ARG A 179 15.58 0.13 16.39
N ASN A 180 16.06 0.03 15.15
CA ASN A 180 17.30 0.69 14.73
C ASN A 180 17.12 2.21 14.54
N LEU A 181 15.93 2.69 14.16
CA LEU A 181 15.65 4.12 13.98
C LEU A 181 15.29 4.86 15.27
N ASN A 182 14.60 4.21 16.21
CA ASN A 182 14.12 4.84 17.45
C ASN A 182 15.20 5.61 18.26
N PRO A 183 16.47 5.16 18.36
CA PRO A 183 17.50 5.90 19.08
C PRO A 183 17.74 7.33 18.56
N ALA A 184 17.63 7.54 17.24
CA ALA A 184 17.77 8.85 16.62
C ALA A 184 16.62 9.81 16.99
N PHE A 185 15.48 9.27 17.40
CA PHE A 185 14.30 10.00 17.86
C PHE A 185 14.16 10.00 19.40
N SER A 186 15.24 9.69 20.13
CA SER A 186 15.24 9.79 21.59
C SER A 186 15.15 11.24 22.06
N ALA A 187 14.60 11.47 23.26
CA ALA A 187 14.42 12.82 23.82
C ALA A 187 15.73 13.63 23.86
N THR A 188 16.86 12.98 24.10
CA THR A 188 18.19 13.62 24.11
C THR A 188 18.59 14.10 22.71
N GLN A 189 18.37 13.28 21.68
CA GLN A 189 18.65 13.66 20.30
C GLN A 189 17.67 14.73 19.80
N LEU A 190 16.38 14.64 20.16
CA LEU A 190 15.42 15.69 19.82
C LEU A 190 15.79 17.05 20.41
N LYS A 191 16.37 17.08 21.62
CA LYS A 191 16.88 18.31 22.22
C LYS A 191 18.08 18.90 21.47
N SER A 192 18.93 18.07 20.86
CA SER A 192 20.07 18.58 20.07
C SER A 192 19.59 19.25 18.77
N PHE A 193 18.49 18.77 18.17
CA PHE A 193 17.88 19.39 16.99
C PHE A 193 17.20 20.74 17.29
N LEU A 194 16.89 21.06 18.54
CA LEU A 194 16.23 22.32 18.91
C LEU A 194 17.04 23.55 18.45
N ALA A 195 18.37 23.51 18.61
CA ALA A 195 19.23 24.60 18.18
C ALA A 195 19.20 24.80 16.65
N LEU A 196 19.09 23.71 15.88
CA LEU A 196 18.93 23.77 14.42
C LEU A 196 17.58 24.39 14.05
N PHE A 197 16.49 23.94 14.67
CA PHE A 197 15.17 24.54 14.43
C PHE A 197 15.15 26.03 14.75
N GLN A 198 15.72 26.45 15.88
CA GLN A 198 15.84 27.86 16.24
C GLN A 198 16.63 28.65 15.19
N LYS A 199 17.75 28.11 14.70
CA LYS A 199 18.56 28.74 13.65
C LYS A 199 17.74 28.93 12.36
N HIS A 200 17.00 27.91 11.91
CA HIS A 200 16.17 28.01 10.70
C HIS A 200 14.98 28.97 10.89
N SER A 201 14.33 28.97 12.07
CA SER A 201 13.27 29.92 12.39
C SER A 201 13.77 31.36 12.42
N GLN A 202 14.94 31.62 13.01
CA GLN A 202 15.54 32.96 13.02
C GLN A 202 15.90 33.43 11.60
N ARG A 203 16.45 32.54 10.77
CA ARG A 203 16.71 32.84 9.37
C ARG A 203 15.43 33.18 8.61
N LEU A 204 14.35 32.43 8.79
CA LEU A 204 13.05 32.72 8.19
C LEU A 204 12.54 34.12 8.60
N ILE A 205 12.61 34.43 9.90
CA ILE A 205 12.23 35.75 10.42
C ILE A 205 13.05 36.85 9.77
N GLN A 206 14.36 36.65 9.62
CA GLN A 206 15.23 37.62 8.98
C GLN A 206 14.87 37.82 7.51
N THR A 207 14.68 36.74 6.74
CA THR A 207 14.25 36.82 5.34
C THR A 207 12.93 37.58 5.19
N TRP A 208 11.96 37.36 6.08
CA TRP A 208 10.72 38.12 6.05
C TRP A 208 10.94 39.60 6.40
N LYS A 209 11.76 39.92 7.39
CA LYS A 209 12.12 41.32 7.71
C LYS A 209 12.77 42.01 6.51
N ASP A 210 13.70 41.34 5.84
CA ASP A 210 14.38 41.86 4.66
C ASP A 210 13.38 42.09 3.50
N ASP A 211 12.48 41.13 3.27
CA ASP A 211 11.39 41.22 2.27
C ASP A 211 10.35 42.32 2.58
N LEU A 212 10.14 42.67 3.85
CA LEU A 212 9.30 43.82 4.24
C LEU A 212 10.04 45.14 4.01
N SER A 213 11.35 45.18 4.31
CA SER A 213 12.17 46.39 4.19
C SER A 213 12.49 46.79 2.74
N SER A 214 12.49 45.83 1.82
CA SER A 214 12.74 46.02 0.39
C SER A 214 11.48 46.39 -0.42
N GLY A 215 10.31 46.45 0.22
CA GLY A 215 9.06 46.92 -0.39
C GLY A 215 9.04 48.44 -0.59
N ASP A 216 8.48 48.88 -1.71
CA ASP A 216 8.41 50.25 -2.24
C ASP A 216 8.42 51.38 -1.18
N THR A 217 9.48 52.18 -1.18
CA THR A 217 9.80 53.29 -0.25
C THR A 217 8.75 54.42 -0.18
N THR A 218 7.70 54.36 -1.00
CA THR A 218 6.67 55.39 -1.10
C THR A 218 5.39 55.06 -0.32
N LYS A 219 5.22 53.82 0.16
CA LYS A 219 4.14 53.43 1.08
C LYS A 219 4.73 52.52 2.14
N VAL A 220 4.83 53.00 3.37
CA VAL A 220 5.22 52.20 4.55
C VAL A 220 4.20 51.08 4.71
N SER A 221 4.47 49.96 4.05
CA SER A 221 3.61 48.79 4.00
C SER A 221 3.92 47.99 5.26
N THR A 222 3.25 48.33 6.37
CA THR A 222 3.47 47.73 7.69
C THR A 222 3.01 46.28 7.78
N SER A 223 2.36 45.75 6.73
CA SER A 223 1.79 44.42 6.69
C SER A 223 1.89 43.80 5.30
N LYS A 224 2.40 42.56 5.24
CA LYS A 224 2.51 41.73 4.03
C LYS A 224 1.93 40.35 4.35
N VAL A 225 1.03 39.88 3.50
CA VAL A 225 0.37 38.57 3.67
C VAL A 225 1.24 37.50 3.01
N TYR A 226 1.60 36.47 3.76
CA TYR A 226 2.38 35.34 3.29
C TYR A 226 1.52 34.07 3.23
N ASP A 227 1.56 33.37 2.10
CA ASP A 227 1.01 32.02 2.00
C ASP A 227 1.98 31.01 2.63
N LEU A 228 1.61 30.48 3.80
CA LEU A 228 2.42 29.51 4.53
C LEU A 228 2.59 28.19 3.77
N VAL A 229 1.60 27.77 2.97
CA VAL A 229 1.67 26.50 2.23
C VAL A 229 2.76 26.56 1.18
N ALA A 230 2.90 27.70 0.49
CA ALA A 230 3.97 27.94 -0.47
C ALA A 230 5.35 28.17 0.20
N TRP A 231 5.39 28.61 1.46
CA TRP A 231 6.62 28.97 2.18
C TRP A 231 7.25 27.82 2.97
N ILE A 232 6.46 26.93 3.59
CA ILE A 232 6.96 25.82 4.42
C ILE A 232 7.96 24.91 3.67
N PRO A 233 7.71 24.50 2.40
CA PRO A 233 8.67 23.70 1.64
C PRO A 233 10.01 24.43 1.44
N ARG A 234 9.98 25.77 1.31
CA ARG A 234 11.20 26.56 1.14
C ARG A 234 12.04 26.53 2.40
N VAL A 235 11.44 26.63 3.58
CA VAL A 235 12.18 26.62 4.86
C VAL A 235 12.83 25.27 5.12
N THR A 236 12.15 24.19 4.76
CA THR A 236 12.61 22.81 5.00
C THR A 236 13.69 22.35 4.02
N HIS A 237 13.67 22.80 2.76
CA HIS A 237 14.63 22.38 1.73
C HIS A 237 15.88 23.27 1.59
N GLN A 238 16.09 24.28 2.45
CA GLN A 238 17.23 25.21 2.33
C GLN A 238 18.59 24.61 2.71
N GLU A 239 18.63 23.37 3.19
CA GLU A 239 19.87 22.69 3.49
C GLU A 239 20.39 22.00 2.21
N LYS A 240 21.26 22.69 1.45
CA LYS A 240 22.23 21.97 0.63
C LYS A 240 23.15 21.23 1.60
N PRO A 241 23.23 19.89 1.58
CA PRO A 241 24.20 19.20 2.40
C PRO A 241 25.59 19.64 1.93
N GLN A 242 26.28 20.45 2.74
CA GLN A 242 27.73 20.50 2.72
C GLN A 242 28.23 19.21 3.38
N ILE A 243 27.93 18.06 2.76
CA ILE A 243 28.60 16.81 3.12
C ILE A 243 29.99 16.94 2.53
N GLN A 244 30.90 17.48 3.34
CA GLN A 244 32.33 17.28 3.17
C GLN A 244 32.58 15.77 3.19
N LEU A 245 32.69 15.19 2.01
CA LEU A 245 32.98 13.77 1.71
C LEU A 245 34.41 13.38 2.12
N HIS A 246 34.89 13.81 3.29
CA HIS A 246 36.30 13.67 3.67
C HIS A 246 36.59 12.68 4.81
N ALA A 247 35.60 11.92 5.29
CA ALA A 247 35.78 11.08 6.48
C ALA A 247 35.27 9.63 6.37
N ILE A 248 35.24 9.02 5.16
CA ILE A 248 34.91 7.58 5.00
C ILE A 248 36.02 6.78 4.29
N CYS A 249 37.18 7.40 4.00
CA CYS A 249 38.38 6.68 3.59
C CYS A 249 39.51 6.92 4.60
N THR A 250 39.45 6.25 5.75
CA THR A 250 40.61 5.89 6.58
C THR A 250 40.19 4.73 7.47
#